data_AF-A0AAP0BTR7-F1
#
_entry.id   AF-A0AAP0BTR7-F1
#
_cell.length_a   1.000
_cell.length_b   1.000
_cell.length_c   1.000
_cell.angle_alpha   90.00
_cell.angle_beta   90.00
_cell.angle_gamma   90.00
#
_symmetry.space_group_name_H-M   'P 1'
#
loop_
_entity.id
_entity.type
_entity.pdbx_description
1 polymer ?
#
loop_
_entity_poly.entity_id
_entity_poly.type
_entity_poly.pdbx_seq_one_letter_code
_entity_poly.pdbx_strand_id
1 'polypeptide(L)'
;MDMLFVNPPRKSPLLLKMVALVACMICSISVFFVFLNQMKTPKEIHMVRLNLTVQDPTHVMRINLTEVNLTNTVRVYLTEKTATFDVRANLSEITLLHEMRANFSEKALLPIMRVNLTEKASHHPNVSQSKFLLPDYNKNKSSSSKEQPCMPVTLYAIVSVQRSGSKWFEALLNNHDNIRSHGEIFYNVDRKCNMTVIKAVLDRVYSLKWNVSTFRRKKKNCMAAVGFKWMLNQGILDNHEGIVDYLNHRGISVILLFRRNHLRRLVSHKANNYDGLSKTHKAHAQSKNEADILASYRPKLNIRTLIPTLEHMESLVTNTMNYFKSTRHTVVYYEDLVQNQTQKMMEVLEFLRAPQRRLISGHVKIHTRPLAQQISNWNAVVKAVKRSKYRRFIADNDYEM
;
A
#
# COMPACT_ATOMS: atom_id res chain seq x y z
N MET A 1 -31.16 -64.54 -47.36
CA MET A 1 -31.57 -63.94 -46.07
C MET A 1 -31.08 -62.51 -46.08
N ASP A 2 -31.89 -61.61 -46.64
CA ASP A 2 -31.54 -60.19 -46.75
C ASP A 2 -32.13 -59.40 -45.59
N MET A 3 -31.25 -58.64 -44.93
CA MET A 3 -31.53 -57.84 -43.74
C MET A 3 -32.08 -56.47 -44.17
N LEU A 4 -33.37 -56.21 -43.92
CA LEU A 4 -34.02 -54.92 -44.18
C LEU A 4 -33.63 -53.89 -43.11
N PHE A 5 -32.76 -52.94 -43.47
CA PHE A 5 -32.53 -51.72 -42.70
C PHE A 5 -33.69 -50.73 -42.90
N VAL A 6 -34.47 -50.50 -41.84
CA VAL A 6 -35.51 -49.44 -41.80
C VAL A 6 -34.90 -48.18 -41.19
N ASN A 7 -34.70 -47.13 -42.00
CA ASN A 7 -34.27 -45.82 -41.51
C ASN A 7 -35.44 -45.09 -40.82
N PRO A 8 -35.22 -44.38 -39.69
CA PRO A 8 -36.28 -43.66 -38.99
C PRO A 8 -36.78 -42.42 -39.78
N PRO A 9 -38.03 -41.99 -39.56
CA PRO A 9 -38.65 -40.95 -40.37
C PRO A 9 -37.97 -39.59 -40.13
N ARG A 10 -37.62 -38.90 -41.22
CA ARG A 10 -37.09 -37.53 -41.18
C ARG A 10 -38.13 -36.59 -40.57
N LYS A 11 -37.85 -36.05 -39.38
CA LYS A 11 -38.68 -35.00 -38.77
C LYS A 11 -38.76 -33.80 -39.72
N SER A 12 -39.97 -33.36 -40.03
CA SER A 12 -40.20 -32.27 -40.99
C SER A 12 -39.51 -30.98 -40.51
N PRO A 13 -38.73 -30.30 -41.37
CA PRO A 13 -37.99 -29.08 -41.00
C PRO A 13 -38.91 -27.92 -40.60
N LEU A 14 -40.18 -27.97 -41.02
CA LEU A 14 -41.22 -27.03 -40.57
C LEU A 14 -41.56 -27.24 -39.09
N LEU A 15 -41.68 -28.48 -38.63
CA LEU A 15 -41.96 -28.79 -37.22
C LEU A 15 -40.85 -28.29 -36.29
N LEU A 16 -39.59 -28.44 -36.69
CA LEU A 16 -38.46 -27.94 -35.89
C LEU A 16 -38.43 -26.40 -35.81
N LYS A 17 -38.71 -25.72 -36.93
CA LYS A 17 -38.81 -24.25 -36.98
C LYS A 17 -39.97 -23.72 -36.15
N MET A 18 -41.11 -24.41 -36.19
CA MET A 18 -42.28 -24.07 -35.38
C MET A 18 -42.00 -24.24 -33.88
N VAL A 19 -41.35 -25.33 -33.48
CA VAL A 19 -40.94 -25.56 -32.09
C VAL A 19 -39.93 -24.49 -31.62
N ALA A 20 -38.97 -24.10 -32.46
CA ALA A 20 -38.01 -23.05 -32.13
C ALA A 20 -38.69 -21.68 -31.98
N LEU A 21 -39.64 -21.34 -32.85
CA LEU A 21 -40.41 -20.10 -32.74
C LEU A 21 -41.25 -20.03 -31.46
N VAL A 22 -41.90 -21.14 -31.10
CA VAL A 22 -42.67 -21.24 -29.85
C VAL A 22 -41.75 -21.08 -28.63
N ALA A 23 -40.56 -21.72 -28.65
CA ALA A 23 -39.59 -21.57 -27.57
C ALA A 23 -39.06 -20.13 -27.44
N CYS A 24 -38.79 -19.44 -28.55
CA CYS A 24 -38.38 -18.03 -28.54
C CYS A 24 -39.49 -17.09 -28.02
N MET A 25 -40.75 -17.34 -28.40
CA MET A 25 -41.89 -16.55 -27.90
C MET A 25 -42.08 -16.75 -26.39
N ILE A 26 -42.00 -17.99 -25.90
CA ILE A 26 -42.07 -18.28 -24.46
C ILE A 26 -40.92 -17.61 -23.71
N CYS A 27 -39.68 -17.70 -24.23
CA CYS A 27 -38.53 -17.07 -23.61
C CYS A 27 -38.66 -15.54 -23.54
N SER A 28 -39.16 -14.92 -24.61
CA SER A 28 -39.39 -13.47 -24.68
C SER A 28 -40.47 -13.03 -23.69
N ILE A 29 -41.55 -13.80 -23.56
CA ILE A 29 -42.62 -13.56 -22.58
C ILE A 29 -42.09 -13.75 -21.15
N SER A 30 -41.25 -14.75 -20.89
CA SER A 30 -40.64 -14.96 -19.56
C SER A 30 -39.71 -13.81 -19.17
N VAL A 31 -38.86 -13.35 -20.09
CA VAL A 31 -37.98 -12.18 -19.87
C VAL A 31 -38.82 -10.92 -19.62
N PHE A 32 -39.89 -10.73 -20.39
CA PHE A 32 -40.81 -9.61 -20.21
C PHE A 32 -41.56 -9.68 -18.88
N PHE A 33 -42.00 -10.87 -18.44
CA PHE A 33 -42.61 -11.07 -17.13
C PHE A 33 -41.63 -10.80 -15.98
N VAL A 34 -40.36 -11.20 -16.12
CA VAL A 34 -39.30 -10.87 -15.16
C VAL A 34 -39.10 -9.35 -15.10
N PHE A 35 -39.05 -8.67 -16.24
CA PHE A 35 -38.96 -7.22 -16.30
C PHE A 35 -40.18 -6.52 -15.68
N LEU A 36 -41.39 -7.00 -15.97
CA LEU A 36 -42.62 -6.46 -15.38
C LEU A 36 -42.69 -6.71 -13.86
N ASN A 37 -42.20 -7.86 -13.38
CA ASN A 37 -42.10 -8.13 -11.94
C ASN A 37 -41.05 -7.22 -11.27
N GLN A 38 -39.96 -6.85 -11.95
CA GLN A 38 -39.02 -5.85 -11.43
C GLN A 38 -39.60 -4.43 -11.41
N MET A 39 -40.58 -4.14 -12.26
CA MET A 39 -41.24 -2.82 -12.35
C MET A 39 -42.43 -2.68 -11.39
N LYS A 40 -43.06 -3.78 -10.97
CA LYS A 40 -44.30 -3.78 -10.16
C LYS A 40 -44.10 -3.79 -8.64
N THR A 41 -42.87 -3.94 -8.13
CA THR A 41 -42.63 -3.80 -6.69
C THR A 41 -42.56 -2.31 -6.34
N PRO A 42 -43.50 -1.74 -5.56
CA PRO A 42 -43.35 -0.40 -5.04
C PRO A 42 -42.09 -0.39 -4.17
N LYS A 43 -41.16 0.54 -4.44
CA LYS A 43 -40.03 0.78 -3.53
C LYS A 43 -40.58 1.42 -2.26
N GLU A 44 -41.04 0.60 -1.31
CA GLU A 44 -41.28 1.07 0.05
C GLU A 44 -39.94 1.54 0.63
N ILE A 45 -39.89 2.83 0.97
CA ILE A 45 -38.72 3.44 1.59
C ILE A 45 -38.73 3.00 3.06
N HIS A 46 -37.97 1.96 3.38
CA HIS A 46 -37.78 1.54 4.77
C HIS A 46 -36.84 2.51 5.50
N MET A 47 -37.41 3.43 6.28
CA MET A 47 -36.66 4.33 7.16
C MET A 47 -36.43 3.69 8.54
N VAL A 48 -35.19 3.34 8.84
CA VAL A 48 -34.78 2.95 10.20
C VAL A 48 -34.38 4.21 10.97
N ARG A 49 -35.23 4.65 11.91
CA ARG A 49 -34.91 5.73 12.86
C ARG A 49 -34.40 5.13 14.18
N LEU A 50 -33.17 5.48 14.55
CA LEU A 50 -32.59 5.13 15.85
C LEU A 50 -32.38 6.42 16.65
N ASN A 51 -33.18 6.63 17.70
CA ASN A 51 -32.96 7.71 18.66
C ASN A 51 -32.20 7.12 19.86
N LEU A 52 -30.99 7.61 20.11
CA LEU A 52 -30.17 7.18 21.23
C LEU A 52 -29.77 8.41 22.05
N THR A 53 -30.19 8.42 23.32
CA THR A 53 -29.78 9.39 24.35
C THR A 53 -28.51 8.87 25.02
N VAL A 54 -27.44 9.67 25.05
CA VAL A 54 -26.14 9.23 25.60
C VAL A 54 -25.69 10.18 26.70
N GLN A 55 -25.54 9.66 27.91
CA GLN A 55 -25.18 10.44 29.11
C GLN A 55 -23.66 10.63 29.34
N ASP A 56 -22.75 10.16 28.45
CA ASP A 56 -21.29 10.22 28.69
C ASP A 56 -20.43 10.33 27.37
N PRO A 57 -19.25 10.97 27.36
CA PRO A 57 -18.70 11.66 26.17
C PRO A 57 -17.83 10.82 25.21
N THR A 58 -17.59 9.52 25.44
CA THR A 58 -16.72 8.73 24.53
C THR A 58 -17.19 7.29 24.33
N HIS A 59 -18.05 7.04 23.33
CA HIS A 59 -18.42 5.69 22.90
C HIS A 59 -18.41 5.54 21.36
N VAL A 60 -17.95 4.37 20.88
CA VAL A 60 -17.94 3.96 19.46
C VAL A 60 -19.23 3.22 19.14
N MET A 61 -19.97 3.65 18.11
CA MET A 61 -21.26 3.06 17.74
C MET A 61 -21.14 2.26 16.45
N ARG A 62 -21.35 0.93 16.52
CA ARG A 62 -21.37 0.05 15.34
C ARG A 62 -22.79 -0.23 14.91
N ILE A 63 -23.09 0.01 13.63
CA ILE A 63 -24.37 -0.35 13.03
C ILE A 63 -24.09 -1.46 12.03
N ASN A 64 -24.57 -2.66 12.32
CA ASN A 64 -24.45 -3.82 11.43
C ASN A 64 -25.80 -3.98 10.71
N LEU A 65 -25.83 -3.76 9.40
CA LEU A 65 -27.03 -3.90 8.58
C LEU A 65 -26.88 -5.19 7.78
N THR A 66 -27.61 -6.23 8.17
CA THR A 66 -27.46 -7.58 7.61
C THR A 66 -28.62 -8.03 6.72
N GLU A 67 -29.59 -7.16 6.41
CA GLU A 67 -30.73 -7.53 5.59
C GLU A 67 -30.67 -6.95 4.17
N VAL A 68 -30.93 -7.85 3.22
CA VAL A 68 -30.62 -7.77 1.78
C VAL A 68 -31.53 -6.80 0.99
N ASN A 69 -32.50 -6.13 1.64
CA ASN A 69 -33.49 -5.29 0.96
C ASN A 69 -33.61 -3.85 1.51
N LEU A 70 -32.49 -3.22 1.87
CA LEU A 70 -32.46 -1.78 2.13
C LEU A 70 -32.48 -1.02 0.79
N THR A 71 -33.68 -0.77 0.26
CA THR A 71 -33.83 0.12 -0.89
C THR A 71 -33.86 1.58 -0.42
N ASN A 72 -32.75 2.26 -0.68
CA ASN A 72 -32.56 3.72 -0.69
C ASN A 72 -32.40 4.43 0.67
N THR A 73 -31.13 4.78 0.94
CA THR A 73 -30.66 5.83 1.87
C THR A 73 -30.76 5.51 3.36
N VAL A 74 -29.62 5.18 3.97
CA VAL A 74 -29.47 5.14 5.43
C VAL A 74 -29.06 6.52 5.93
N ARG A 75 -29.93 7.19 6.70
CA ARG A 75 -29.64 8.47 7.36
C ARG A 75 -29.54 8.29 8.86
N VAL A 76 -28.40 8.67 9.43
CA VAL A 76 -28.15 8.65 10.87
C VAL A 76 -28.18 10.10 11.37
N TYR A 77 -29.04 10.38 12.36
CA TYR A 77 -29.16 11.69 13.01
C TYR A 77 -28.65 11.58 14.44
N LEU A 78 -27.71 12.43 14.83
CA LEU A 78 -27.11 12.47 16.17
C LEU A 78 -27.29 13.87 16.74
N THR A 79 -27.97 14.00 17.87
CA THR A 79 -28.49 15.29 18.36
C THR A 79 -27.83 15.84 19.62
N GLU A 80 -26.77 15.25 20.16
CA GLU A 80 -26.16 15.72 21.42
C GLU A 80 -24.72 16.23 21.31
N LYS A 81 -24.40 17.15 22.23
CA LYS A 81 -23.41 18.23 22.06
C LYS A 81 -21.95 17.88 22.41
N THR A 82 -21.61 16.68 22.86
CA THR A 82 -20.28 16.46 23.47
C THR A 82 -19.66 15.08 23.26
N ALA A 83 -20.01 14.36 22.20
CA ALA A 83 -19.36 13.07 21.91
C ALA A 83 -18.72 13.02 20.52
N THR A 84 -17.51 12.43 20.45
CA THR A 84 -16.89 11.98 19.20
C THR A 84 -17.56 10.68 18.76
N PHE A 85 -18.19 10.69 17.58
CA PHE A 85 -18.88 9.52 17.04
C PHE A 85 -18.03 8.84 15.94
N ASP A 86 -17.75 7.53 16.10
CA ASP A 86 -17.20 6.65 15.03
C ASP A 86 -18.33 5.74 14.57
N VAL A 87 -18.87 6.01 13.38
CA VAL A 87 -19.93 5.21 12.74
C VAL A 87 -19.29 4.32 11.69
N ARG A 88 -19.40 2.99 11.90
CA ARG A 88 -18.92 1.98 10.95
C ARG A 88 -20.10 1.20 10.39
N ALA A 89 -20.19 1.17 9.06
CA ALA A 89 -21.11 0.33 8.31
C ALA A 89 -20.31 -0.71 7.51
N ASN A 90 -20.75 -1.96 7.58
CA ASN A 90 -20.17 -3.07 6.82
C ASN A 90 -21.25 -3.56 5.84
N LEU A 91 -21.01 -3.41 4.53
CA LEU A 91 -21.96 -3.77 3.48
C LEU A 91 -21.36 -4.93 2.69
N SER A 92 -21.79 -6.15 3.00
CA SER A 92 -21.48 -7.33 2.19
C SER A 92 -22.62 -7.51 1.18
N GLU A 93 -22.26 -7.50 -0.12
CA GLU A 93 -23.13 -7.82 -1.27
C GLU A 93 -24.13 -6.74 -1.74
N ILE A 94 -23.66 -5.51 -2.06
CA ILE A 94 -24.51 -4.51 -2.74
C ILE A 94 -23.81 -3.96 -3.98
N THR A 95 -24.44 -4.08 -5.14
CA THR A 95 -24.02 -3.49 -6.42
C THR A 95 -24.32 -1.99 -6.47
N LEU A 96 -23.33 -1.22 -6.93
CA LEU A 96 -23.37 0.13 -7.52
C LEU A 96 -24.75 0.78 -7.67
N LEU A 97 -25.21 1.55 -6.66
CA LEU A 97 -25.88 2.87 -6.78
C LEU A 97 -26.50 3.34 -5.45
N HIS A 98 -25.72 3.69 -4.42
CA HIS A 98 -26.34 4.23 -3.20
C HIS A 98 -25.53 5.36 -2.54
N GLU A 99 -26.21 6.50 -2.31
CA GLU A 99 -25.69 7.69 -1.64
C GLU A 99 -25.94 7.57 -0.12
N MET A 100 -24.87 7.67 0.69
CA MET A 100 -24.95 7.65 2.14
C MET A 100 -24.70 9.07 2.67
N ARG A 101 -25.70 9.69 3.32
CA ARG A 101 -25.58 11.04 3.92
C ARG A 101 -25.70 10.97 5.43
N ALA A 102 -24.68 11.47 6.13
CA ALA A 102 -24.74 11.73 7.56
C ALA A 102 -24.81 13.25 7.76
N ASN A 103 -25.91 13.72 8.37
CA ASN A 103 -26.09 15.12 8.71
C ASN A 103 -25.70 15.33 10.17
N PHE A 104 -24.62 16.07 10.40
CA PHE A 104 -24.14 16.44 11.73
C PHE A 104 -24.58 17.87 12.03
N SER A 105 -25.14 18.11 13.21
CA SER A 105 -25.45 19.47 13.69
C SER A 105 -24.15 20.28 13.80
N GLU A 106 -24.19 21.56 13.43
CA GLU A 106 -23.04 22.50 13.28
C GLU A 106 -22.11 22.63 14.49
N LYS A 107 -22.43 22.01 15.64
CA LYS A 107 -21.72 22.16 16.91
C LYS A 107 -20.99 20.90 17.40
N ALA A 108 -20.84 19.85 16.58
CA ALA A 108 -20.12 18.63 16.96
C ALA A 108 -18.62 18.67 16.57
N LEU A 109 -17.72 18.43 17.54
CA LEU A 109 -16.29 18.27 17.30
C LEU A 109 -15.98 16.94 16.60
N LEU A 110 -15.63 17.03 15.32
CA LEU A 110 -14.98 15.99 14.50
C LEU A 110 -15.68 14.62 14.43
N PRO A 111 -16.79 14.51 13.67
CA PRO A 111 -17.34 13.22 13.31
C PRO A 111 -16.45 12.47 12.30
N ILE A 112 -16.26 11.16 12.50
CA ILE A 112 -15.51 10.28 11.60
C ILE A 112 -16.47 9.23 11.03
N MET A 113 -16.65 9.22 9.70
CA MET A 113 -17.42 8.21 8.99
C MET A 113 -16.48 7.32 8.18
N ARG A 114 -16.60 5.99 8.30
CA ARG A 114 -15.84 5.02 7.50
C ARG A 114 -16.79 4.05 6.81
N VAL A 115 -16.68 3.95 5.48
CA VAL A 115 -17.46 3.04 4.64
C VAL A 115 -16.50 2.11 3.90
N ASN A 116 -16.74 0.80 3.98
CA ASN A 116 -16.04 -0.21 3.20
C ASN A 116 -16.96 -0.69 2.07
N LEU A 117 -16.50 -0.64 0.82
CA LEU A 117 -17.23 -1.12 -0.36
C LEU A 117 -16.42 -2.21 -1.06
N THR A 118 -17.09 -3.26 -1.54
CA THR A 118 -16.53 -4.31 -2.41
C THR A 118 -17.23 -4.22 -3.76
N GLU A 119 -16.49 -4.00 -4.84
CA GLU A 119 -17.06 -3.86 -6.18
C GLU A 119 -16.24 -4.61 -7.24
N LYS A 120 -16.93 -5.42 -8.06
CA LYS A 120 -16.46 -5.97 -9.34
C LYS A 120 -16.68 -4.92 -10.42
N ALA A 121 -15.66 -4.62 -11.23
CA ALA A 121 -15.77 -3.68 -12.35
C ALA A 121 -15.80 -4.40 -13.70
N SER A 122 -16.60 -3.89 -14.63
CA SER A 122 -16.59 -4.23 -16.05
C SER A 122 -16.33 -2.98 -16.92
N HIS A 123 -15.37 -3.17 -17.84
CA HIS A 123 -15.10 -2.55 -19.15
C HIS A 123 -14.71 -1.06 -19.38
N HIS A 124 -13.51 -0.96 -20.02
CA HIS A 124 -12.85 0.00 -20.95
C HIS A 124 -13.68 1.06 -21.72
N PRO A 125 -13.08 2.21 -22.19
CA PRO A 125 -12.05 2.21 -23.27
C PRO A 125 -10.92 3.28 -23.27
N ASN A 126 -9.89 2.91 -24.05
CA ASN A 126 -8.77 3.58 -24.74
C ASN A 126 -8.53 5.10 -24.65
N VAL A 127 -7.26 5.49 -24.46
CA VAL A 127 -6.68 6.77 -24.95
C VAL A 127 -5.25 6.56 -25.49
N SER A 128 -5.01 7.20 -26.64
CA SER A 128 -3.88 7.13 -27.56
C SER A 128 -2.53 7.64 -27.01
N GLN A 129 -1.44 7.05 -27.49
CA GLN A 129 -0.05 7.43 -27.26
C GLN A 129 0.34 8.66 -28.10
N SER A 130 0.98 9.66 -27.49
CA SER A 130 1.76 10.67 -28.24
C SER A 130 3.17 10.82 -27.66
N LYS A 131 4.13 10.93 -28.59
CA LYS A 131 5.58 10.84 -28.41
C LYS A 131 6.15 12.10 -27.74
N PHE A 132 7.16 11.87 -26.90
CA PHE A 132 8.00 12.86 -26.23
C PHE A 132 8.83 13.70 -27.21
N LEU A 133 8.97 15.01 -26.93
CA LEU A 133 10.09 15.84 -27.35
C LEU A 133 10.60 16.62 -26.12
N LEU A 134 11.89 16.51 -25.83
CA LEU A 134 12.58 17.27 -24.77
C LEU A 134 12.98 18.67 -25.28
N PRO A 135 12.82 19.72 -24.47
CA PRO A 135 13.58 20.96 -24.64
C PRO A 135 14.90 20.91 -23.87
N ASP A 136 15.97 21.27 -24.58
CA ASP A 136 17.34 21.45 -24.09
C ASP A 136 17.43 22.68 -23.15
N TYR A 137 18.21 22.58 -22.07
CA TYR A 137 18.27 23.61 -21.02
C TYR A 137 19.63 24.30 -21.01
N ASN A 138 19.74 25.42 -21.72
CA ASN A 138 20.79 26.40 -21.50
C ASN A 138 20.21 27.82 -21.31
N LYS A 139 20.79 28.51 -20.32
CA LYS A 139 20.33 29.75 -19.67
C LYS A 139 20.16 30.95 -20.62
N ASN A 140 19.21 31.84 -20.33
CA ASN A 140 19.48 33.20 -19.81
C ASN A 140 18.19 33.97 -19.41
N LYS A 141 18.34 34.85 -18.40
CA LYS A 141 17.30 35.67 -17.75
C LYS A 141 16.74 36.77 -18.66
N SER A 142 15.41 36.96 -18.65
CA SER A 142 14.75 38.26 -18.46
C SER A 142 13.22 38.14 -18.33
N SER A 143 12.69 38.65 -17.21
CA SER A 143 11.35 39.25 -17.00
C SER A 143 10.16 38.83 -17.89
N SER A 144 9.33 37.93 -17.38
CA SER A 144 7.88 38.12 -17.16
C SER A 144 7.37 36.89 -16.40
N SER A 145 6.59 37.09 -15.34
CA SER A 145 6.03 36.01 -14.52
C SER A 145 4.93 35.28 -15.28
N LYS A 146 5.32 34.45 -16.24
CA LYS A 146 4.51 33.33 -16.70
C LYS A 146 4.66 32.23 -15.66
N GLU A 147 3.57 31.82 -15.02
CA GLU A 147 3.58 30.63 -14.16
C GLU A 147 4.13 29.46 -14.97
N GLN A 148 5.34 29.01 -14.62
CA GLN A 148 5.97 27.92 -15.31
C GLN A 148 5.12 26.66 -15.07
N PRO A 149 4.66 25.95 -16.12
CA PRO A 149 3.86 24.75 -15.94
C PRO A 149 4.65 23.72 -15.13
N CYS A 150 4.00 23.11 -14.13
CA CYS A 150 4.63 22.09 -13.31
C CYS A 150 5.16 20.96 -14.20
N MET A 151 6.40 20.51 -13.93
CA MET A 151 6.96 19.32 -14.57
C MET A 151 6.10 18.09 -14.28
N PRO A 152 6.07 17.08 -15.17
CA PRO A 152 5.40 15.81 -14.91
C PRO A 152 5.92 15.16 -13.62
N VAL A 153 5.00 14.67 -12.79
CA VAL A 153 5.31 14.08 -11.48
C VAL A 153 5.95 12.69 -11.66
N THR A 154 7.15 12.48 -11.12
CA THR A 154 7.76 11.16 -11.04
C THR A 154 7.03 10.30 -10.01
N LEU A 155 6.55 9.13 -10.41
CA LEU A 155 5.98 8.15 -9.49
C LEU A 155 7.09 7.22 -8.99
N TYR A 156 7.10 6.90 -7.70
CA TYR A 156 8.09 5.97 -7.16
C TYR A 156 7.57 5.04 -6.05
N ALA A 157 8.31 3.97 -5.79
CA ALA A 157 8.11 3.08 -4.66
C ALA A 157 9.46 2.76 -3.98
N ILE A 158 9.51 2.83 -2.66
CA ILE A 158 10.66 2.41 -1.85
C ILE A 158 10.43 0.96 -1.44
N VAL A 159 11.08 0.02 -2.13
CA VAL A 159 10.98 -1.41 -1.85
C VAL A 159 12.10 -1.79 -0.88
N SER A 160 11.73 -2.39 0.24
CA SER A 160 12.64 -2.60 1.36
C SER A 160 12.22 -3.78 2.23
N VAL A 161 13.04 -4.08 3.22
CA VAL A 161 12.82 -5.03 4.31
C VAL A 161 12.67 -4.29 5.64
N GLN A 162 12.13 -4.94 6.68
CA GLN A 162 12.14 -4.35 8.02
C GLN A 162 13.56 -4.10 8.53
N ARG A 163 13.73 -3.02 9.30
CA ARG A 163 14.99 -2.62 9.97
C ARG A 163 16.16 -2.32 9.01
N SER A 164 15.86 -1.89 7.79
CA SER A 164 16.83 -1.44 6.78
C SER A 164 17.18 0.06 6.87
N GLY A 165 16.54 0.83 7.75
CA GLY A 165 16.66 2.30 7.75
C GLY A 165 15.64 3.02 6.87
N SER A 166 14.68 2.30 6.29
CA SER A 166 13.68 2.86 5.37
C SER A 166 12.81 3.98 5.93
N LYS A 167 12.55 4.01 7.24
CA LYS A 167 11.85 5.15 7.87
C LYS A 167 12.70 6.43 7.87
N TRP A 168 13.99 6.31 8.17
CA TRP A 168 14.92 7.45 8.14
C TRP A 168 15.09 7.98 6.72
N PHE A 169 15.30 7.09 5.76
CA PHE A 169 15.38 7.43 4.34
C PHE A 169 14.11 8.11 3.81
N GLU A 170 12.93 7.57 4.14
CA GLU A 170 11.65 8.19 3.81
C GLU A 170 11.49 9.60 4.42
N ALA A 171 11.95 9.78 5.66
CA ALA A 171 11.90 11.09 6.31
C ALA A 171 12.82 12.11 5.64
N LEU A 172 13.98 11.69 5.12
CA LEU A 172 14.84 12.54 4.28
C LEU A 172 14.10 12.97 3.01
N LEU A 173 13.43 12.06 2.30
CA LEU A 173 12.65 12.41 1.10
C LEU A 173 11.49 13.36 1.43
N ASN A 174 10.76 13.12 2.52
CA ASN A 174 9.64 13.96 2.95
C ASN A 174 10.08 15.35 3.48
N ASN A 175 11.37 15.57 3.74
CA ASN A 175 11.92 16.89 4.03
C ASN A 175 11.95 17.79 2.78
N HIS A 176 11.89 17.23 1.57
CA HIS A 176 11.89 18.02 0.34
C HIS A 176 10.51 18.62 0.04
N ASP A 177 10.49 19.91 -0.31
CA ASP A 177 9.26 20.65 -0.64
C ASP A 177 8.48 20.13 -1.86
N ASN A 178 9.04 19.32 -2.75
CA ASN A 178 8.39 18.83 -3.95
C ASN A 178 8.31 17.30 -4.00
N ILE A 179 8.72 16.60 -2.93
CA ILE A 179 8.61 15.15 -2.82
C ILE A 179 7.60 14.80 -1.73
N ARG A 180 6.89 13.70 -1.95
CA ARG A 180 6.00 13.11 -0.96
C ARG A 180 6.05 11.59 -0.99
N SER A 181 6.30 10.99 0.16
CA SER A 181 6.15 9.56 0.42
C SER A 181 5.00 9.33 1.39
N HIS A 182 4.09 8.40 1.07
CA HIS A 182 2.87 8.11 1.83
C HIS A 182 3.01 7.03 2.91
N GLY A 183 4.22 6.68 3.34
CA GLY A 183 4.41 5.62 4.33
C GLY A 183 4.15 4.23 3.77
N GLU A 184 3.88 3.29 4.67
CA GLU A 184 3.61 1.89 4.34
C GLU A 184 2.13 1.68 4.04
N ILE A 185 1.73 1.92 2.79
CA ILE A 185 0.32 1.81 2.37
C ILE A 185 -0.22 0.37 2.44
N PHE A 186 0.66 -0.63 2.37
CA PHE A 186 0.32 -2.05 2.48
C PHE A 186 0.45 -2.62 3.90
N TYR A 187 0.68 -1.79 4.92
CA TYR A 187 0.83 -2.28 6.30
C TYR A 187 -0.46 -2.90 6.87
N ASN A 188 -1.61 -2.28 6.60
CA ASN A 188 -2.93 -2.73 7.07
C ASN A 188 -3.68 -3.58 6.03
N VAL A 189 -3.04 -3.85 4.90
CA VAL A 189 -3.60 -4.66 3.82
C VAL A 189 -3.29 -6.12 4.15
N ASP A 190 -4.24 -7.03 3.89
CA ASP A 190 -4.05 -8.46 4.19
C ASP A 190 -2.75 -8.96 3.53
N ARG A 191 -1.97 -9.76 4.27
CA ARG A 191 -0.71 -10.31 3.77
C ARG A 191 -0.91 -11.27 2.60
N LYS A 192 -2.10 -11.87 2.47
CA LYS A 192 -2.49 -12.72 1.34
C LYS A 192 -3.15 -11.92 0.21
N CYS A 193 -2.60 -10.74 -0.12
CA CYS A 193 -3.13 -9.96 -1.23
C CYS A 193 -2.69 -10.54 -2.57
N ASN A 194 -3.68 -10.76 -3.44
CA ASN A 194 -3.45 -11.07 -4.84
C ASN A 194 -3.18 -9.79 -5.64
N MET A 195 -2.69 -9.97 -6.87
CA MET A 195 -2.37 -8.87 -7.77
C MET A 195 -3.54 -7.91 -8.03
N THR A 196 -4.79 -8.39 -8.03
CA THR A 196 -5.98 -7.54 -8.23
C THR A 196 -6.13 -6.51 -7.11
N VAL A 197 -5.98 -6.93 -5.85
CA VAL A 197 -6.03 -6.02 -4.68
C VAL A 197 -4.85 -5.06 -4.71
N ILE A 198 -3.65 -5.57 -5.01
CA ILE A 198 -2.43 -4.76 -5.12
C ILE A 198 -2.63 -3.66 -6.17
N LYS A 199 -3.08 -4.01 -7.37
CA LYS A 199 -3.34 -3.07 -8.45
C LYS A 199 -4.35 -2.00 -8.05
N ALA A 200 -5.45 -2.37 -7.39
CA ALA A 200 -6.46 -1.41 -6.94
C ALA A 200 -5.87 -0.38 -5.94
N VAL A 201 -5.02 -0.83 -5.01
CA VAL A 201 -4.32 0.06 -4.07
C VAL A 201 -3.35 0.98 -4.81
N LEU A 202 -2.54 0.44 -5.73
CA LEU A 202 -1.59 1.23 -6.53
C LEU A 202 -2.30 2.27 -7.40
N ASP A 203 -3.38 1.88 -8.08
CA ASP A 203 -4.18 2.79 -8.90
C ASP A 203 -4.78 3.91 -8.06
N ARG A 204 -5.24 3.62 -6.84
CA ARG A 204 -5.71 4.64 -5.90
C ARG A 204 -4.62 5.63 -5.51
N VAL A 205 -3.44 5.15 -5.10
CA VAL A 205 -2.32 6.01 -4.68
C VAL A 205 -1.77 6.84 -5.82
N TYR A 206 -1.66 6.27 -7.01
CA TYR A 206 -1.08 6.93 -8.18
C TYR A 206 -2.08 7.67 -9.06
N SER A 207 -3.39 7.58 -8.79
CA SER A 207 -4.38 8.42 -9.46
C SER A 207 -4.16 9.92 -9.20
N LEU A 208 -3.46 10.27 -8.12
CA LEU A 208 -3.27 11.65 -7.62
C LEU A 208 -4.59 12.41 -7.36
N LYS A 209 -5.75 11.75 -7.48
CA LYS A 209 -7.11 12.29 -7.26
C LYS A 209 -7.49 12.21 -5.78
N TRP A 210 -6.66 12.76 -4.90
CA TRP A 210 -6.91 12.69 -3.46
C TRP A 210 -7.65 13.93 -2.96
N ASN A 211 -8.74 13.73 -2.23
CA ASN A 211 -9.49 14.81 -1.58
C ASN A 211 -8.57 15.62 -0.65
N VAL A 212 -8.38 16.88 -1.02
CA VAL A 212 -7.46 17.89 -0.45
C VAL A 212 -7.67 18.10 1.07
N SER A 213 -8.75 17.58 1.65
CA SER A 213 -9.13 17.73 3.07
C SER A 213 -8.41 16.78 4.04
N THR A 214 -7.96 15.61 3.61
CA THR A 214 -7.43 14.57 4.55
C THR A 214 -5.96 14.75 4.92
N PHE A 215 -5.24 15.66 4.26
CA PHE A 215 -3.82 15.89 4.52
C PHE A 215 -3.54 17.37 4.75
N ARG A 216 -3.56 17.79 6.02
CA ARG A 216 -3.16 19.12 6.51
C ARG A 216 -1.65 19.38 6.32
N ARG A 217 -1.17 19.44 5.08
CA ARG A 217 0.07 20.14 4.72
C ARG A 217 -0.24 21.02 3.51
N LYS A 218 0.04 22.33 3.64
CA LYS A 218 -0.20 23.36 2.62
C LYS A 218 0.04 22.80 1.22
N LYS A 219 -0.91 23.04 0.32
CA LYS A 219 -0.88 22.69 -1.10
C LYS A 219 0.50 23.03 -1.67
N LYS A 220 1.33 22.02 -1.94
CA LYS A 220 2.62 22.20 -2.62
C LYS A 220 2.29 22.46 -4.08
N ASN A 221 2.53 23.68 -4.57
CA ASN A 221 1.98 24.14 -5.85
C ASN A 221 2.51 23.36 -7.07
N CYS A 222 3.67 22.68 -6.97
CA CYS A 222 4.11 21.69 -7.96
C CYS A 222 4.83 20.52 -7.24
N MET A 223 4.39 19.28 -7.48
CA MET A 223 5.07 18.08 -6.99
C MET A 223 6.07 17.60 -8.05
N ALA A 224 7.28 17.26 -7.63
CA ALA A 224 8.30 16.64 -8.48
C ALA A 224 8.24 15.10 -8.40
N ALA A 225 7.98 14.55 -7.20
CA ALA A 225 7.87 13.10 -7.03
C ALA A 225 6.86 12.68 -5.98
N VAL A 226 6.10 11.62 -6.26
CA VAL A 226 5.10 11.03 -5.36
C VAL A 226 5.29 9.52 -5.28
N GLY A 227 5.34 9.00 -4.06
CA GLY A 227 5.53 7.58 -3.83
C GLY A 227 5.07 7.12 -2.47
N PHE A 228 5.54 5.93 -2.12
CA PHE A 228 5.27 5.27 -0.85
C PHE A 228 6.37 4.25 -0.54
N LYS A 229 6.29 3.64 0.64
CA LYS A 229 7.20 2.60 1.11
C LYS A 229 6.50 1.24 1.12
N TRP A 230 7.19 0.20 0.67
CA TRP A 230 6.65 -1.15 0.56
C TRP A 230 7.65 -2.17 1.07
N MET A 231 7.22 -2.98 2.04
CA MET A 231 8.07 -4.02 2.61
C MET A 231 7.91 -5.34 1.86
N LEU A 232 8.99 -6.12 1.71
CA LEU A 232 8.98 -7.39 0.96
C LEU A 232 7.92 -8.39 1.46
N ASN A 233 7.65 -8.39 2.77
CA ASN A 233 6.67 -9.27 3.40
C ASN A 233 5.21 -8.75 3.32
N GLN A 234 4.95 -7.69 2.54
CA GLN A 234 3.62 -7.13 2.31
C GLN A 234 3.13 -7.48 0.89
N GLY A 235 3.32 -8.74 0.48
CA GLY A 235 2.82 -9.29 -0.80
C GLY A 235 3.70 -9.04 -2.02
N ILE A 236 4.87 -8.39 -1.88
CA ILE A 236 5.78 -8.14 -3.01
C ILE A 236 6.33 -9.45 -3.59
N LEU A 237 6.87 -10.31 -2.73
CA LEU A 237 7.54 -11.53 -3.18
C LEU A 237 6.57 -12.51 -3.83
N ASP A 238 5.34 -12.57 -3.33
CA ASP A 238 4.29 -13.49 -3.79
C ASP A 238 3.68 -13.05 -5.13
N ASN A 239 3.79 -11.77 -5.51
CA ASN A 239 3.17 -11.21 -6.72
C ASN A 239 4.17 -10.45 -7.61
N HIS A 240 5.46 -10.77 -7.51
CA HIS A 240 6.53 -9.96 -8.09
C HIS A 240 6.40 -9.76 -9.60
N GLU A 241 5.98 -10.78 -10.37
CA GLU A 241 5.79 -10.67 -11.83
C GLU A 241 4.77 -9.59 -12.19
N GLY A 242 3.54 -9.71 -11.68
CA GLY A 242 2.48 -8.74 -11.93
C GLY A 242 2.83 -7.33 -11.41
N ILE A 243 3.55 -7.24 -10.29
CA ILE A 243 4.03 -5.96 -9.76
C ILE A 243 5.03 -5.32 -10.72
N VAL A 244 6.03 -6.06 -11.20
CA VAL A 244 7.03 -5.57 -12.15
C VAL A 244 6.38 -5.09 -13.44
N ASP A 245 5.42 -5.85 -13.97
CA ASP A 245 4.66 -5.45 -15.15
C ASP A 245 3.89 -4.15 -14.93
N TYR A 246 3.21 -4.01 -13.80
CA TYR A 246 2.49 -2.78 -13.44
C TYR A 246 3.44 -1.59 -13.33
N LEU A 247 4.57 -1.75 -12.64
CA LEU A 247 5.55 -0.69 -12.43
C LEU A 247 6.14 -0.20 -13.77
N ASN A 248 6.48 -1.13 -14.66
CA ASN A 248 6.99 -0.81 -15.99
C ASN A 248 5.94 -0.12 -16.85
N HIS A 249 4.72 -0.66 -16.90
CA HIS A 249 3.63 -0.09 -17.69
C HIS A 249 3.28 1.34 -17.24
N ARG A 250 3.39 1.63 -15.94
CA ARG A 250 3.08 2.96 -15.36
C ARG A 250 4.30 3.88 -15.24
N GLY A 251 5.48 3.45 -15.66
CA GLY A 251 6.71 4.23 -15.58
C GLY A 251 7.13 4.57 -14.14
N ILE A 252 6.82 3.69 -13.19
CA ILE A 252 7.11 3.91 -11.77
C ILE A 252 8.57 3.57 -11.48
N SER A 253 9.23 4.46 -10.76
CA SER A 253 10.64 4.33 -10.38
C SER A 253 10.78 3.56 -9.07
N VAL A 254 11.70 2.60 -9.01
CA VAL A 254 11.87 1.74 -7.84
C VAL A 254 13.15 2.10 -7.10
N ILE A 255 13.05 2.36 -5.80
CA ILE A 255 14.21 2.51 -4.92
C ILE A 255 14.32 1.24 -4.09
N LEU A 256 15.33 0.41 -4.39
CA LEU A 256 15.64 -0.80 -3.64
C LEU A 256 16.53 -0.43 -2.46
N LEU A 257 15.96 -0.34 -1.26
CA LEU A 257 16.68 0.07 -0.05
C LEU A 257 16.98 -1.12 0.86
N PHE A 258 18.26 -1.43 1.01
CA PHE A 258 18.72 -2.57 1.81
C PHE A 258 19.79 -2.19 2.83
N ARG A 259 20.10 -3.14 3.72
CA ARG A 259 21.16 -3.02 4.72
C ARG A 259 22.09 -4.22 4.59
N ARG A 260 23.37 -3.98 4.29
CA ARG A 260 24.38 -5.01 4.04
C ARG A 260 24.62 -5.85 5.30
N ASN A 261 24.68 -5.25 6.49
CA ASN A 261 24.90 -6.01 7.72
C ASN A 261 23.63 -6.74 8.20
N HIS A 262 23.45 -7.99 7.76
CA HIS A 262 22.30 -8.80 8.16
C HIS A 262 22.31 -9.19 9.65
N LEU A 263 23.49 -9.32 10.27
CA LEU A 263 23.59 -9.60 11.71
C LEU A 263 23.06 -8.42 12.55
N ARG A 264 23.47 -7.19 12.24
CA ARG A 264 22.94 -5.98 12.89
C ARG A 264 21.45 -5.79 12.63
N ARG A 265 20.98 -6.12 11.43
CA ARG A 265 19.55 -6.10 11.10
C ARG A 265 18.79 -7.11 11.97
N LEU A 266 19.30 -8.33 12.12
CA LEU A 266 18.69 -9.38 12.96
C LEU A 266 18.62 -8.95 14.43
N VAL A 267 19.69 -8.39 14.98
CA VAL A 267 19.72 -7.84 16.35
C VAL A 267 18.65 -6.75 16.51
N SER A 268 18.59 -5.82 15.56
CA SER A 268 17.60 -4.74 15.60
C SER A 268 16.16 -5.25 15.48
N HIS A 269 15.94 -6.31 14.70
CA HIS A 269 14.63 -6.94 14.58
C HIS A 269 14.23 -7.63 15.89
N LYS A 270 15.13 -8.39 16.52
CA LYS A 270 14.87 -9.04 17.81
C LYS A 270 14.61 -8.03 18.92
N ALA A 271 15.34 -6.91 18.96
CA ALA A 271 15.12 -5.84 19.92
C ALA A 271 13.75 -5.16 19.75
N ASN A 272 13.34 -4.90 18.50
CA ASN A 272 12.03 -4.32 18.22
C ASN A 272 10.87 -5.25 18.64
N ASN A 273 11.01 -6.56 18.42
CA ASN A 273 9.96 -7.52 18.80
C ASN A 273 9.84 -7.67 20.32
N TYR A 274 10.95 -7.52 21.06
CA TYR A 274 10.93 -7.53 22.52
C TYR A 274 10.20 -6.30 23.08
N ASP A 275 10.47 -5.11 22.54
CA ASP A 275 9.74 -3.90 22.92
C ASP A 275 8.23 -4.00 22.60
N GLY A 276 7.86 -4.69 21.52
CA GLY A 276 6.45 -4.96 21.20
C GLY A 276 5.71 -5.87 22.18
N LEU A 277 6.42 -6.62 23.02
CA LEU A 277 5.84 -7.38 24.13
C LEU A 277 5.69 -6.51 25.40
N SER A 278 6.41 -5.39 25.48
CA SER A 278 6.16 -4.35 26.46
C SER A 278 4.93 -3.55 26.01
N LYS A 279 3.96 -3.32 26.90
CA LYS A 279 2.67 -2.67 26.59
C LYS A 279 2.80 -1.24 26.02
N THR A 280 4.01 -0.69 25.96
CA THR A 280 4.34 0.64 25.42
C THR A 280 5.24 0.54 24.17
N HIS A 281 4.79 -0.17 23.14
CA HIS A 281 5.55 -0.33 21.90
C HIS A 281 5.94 1.02 21.27
N LYS A 282 7.25 1.29 21.14
CA LYS A 282 7.81 2.40 20.37
C LYS A 282 8.89 1.89 19.43
N ALA A 283 8.50 1.45 18.23
CA ALA A 283 9.43 0.96 17.19
C ALA A 283 10.50 1.99 16.73
N HIS A 284 10.35 3.27 17.10
CA HIS A 284 11.18 4.37 16.62
C HIS A 284 11.42 5.40 17.72
N ALA A 285 12.68 5.63 18.03
CA ALA A 285 13.09 6.67 18.96
C ALA A 285 13.00 8.07 18.35
N GLN A 286 12.44 9.01 19.11
CA GLN A 286 12.43 10.44 18.81
C GLN A 286 13.51 11.20 19.60
N SER A 287 14.15 10.55 20.58
CA SER A 287 15.23 11.13 21.39
C SER A 287 16.37 10.14 21.59
N LYS A 288 17.54 10.65 22.01
CA LYS A 288 18.70 9.82 22.37
C LYS A 288 18.40 8.90 23.55
N ASN A 289 17.72 9.39 24.58
CA ASN A 289 17.34 8.60 25.75
C ASN A 289 16.42 7.43 25.37
N GLU A 290 15.44 7.68 24.50
CA GLU A 290 14.55 6.62 24.00
C GLU A 290 15.31 5.60 23.15
N ALA A 291 16.25 6.05 22.31
CA ALA A 291 17.14 5.17 21.56
C ALA A 291 17.98 4.29 22.50
N ASP A 292 18.50 4.85 23.59
CA ASP A 292 19.33 4.14 24.55
C ASP A 292 18.53 3.08 25.33
N ILE A 293 17.28 3.38 25.70
CA ILE A 293 16.34 2.42 26.32
C ILE A 293 16.06 1.27 25.35
N LEU A 294 15.71 1.56 24.09
CA LEU A 294 15.42 0.53 23.09
C LEU A 294 16.67 -0.31 22.76
N ALA A 295 17.86 0.29 22.82
CA ALA A 295 19.12 -0.41 22.61
C ALA A 295 19.61 -1.18 23.85
N SER A 296 18.97 -1.04 25.01
CA SER A 296 19.37 -1.73 26.24
C SER A 296 19.12 -3.24 26.17
N TYR A 297 18.11 -3.67 25.41
CA TYR A 297 17.82 -5.07 25.22
C TYR A 297 18.89 -5.77 24.37
N ARG A 298 19.48 -6.83 24.93
CA ARG A 298 20.55 -7.63 24.32
C ARG A 298 20.04 -9.02 23.95
N PRO A 299 19.53 -9.25 22.73
CA PRO A 299 19.01 -10.56 22.34
C PRO A 299 20.08 -11.65 22.44
N LYS A 300 19.67 -12.83 22.91
CA LYS A 300 20.44 -14.06 22.78
C LYS A 300 20.15 -14.67 21.41
N LEU A 301 21.17 -14.84 20.57
CA LEU A 301 21.02 -15.41 19.23
C LEU A 301 21.16 -16.93 19.26
N ASN A 302 20.28 -17.63 18.53
CA ASN A 302 20.37 -19.08 18.39
C ASN A 302 21.49 -19.42 17.39
N ILE A 303 22.57 -20.03 17.88
CA ILE A 303 23.75 -20.35 17.08
C ILE A 303 23.47 -21.39 16.00
N ARG A 304 22.59 -22.37 16.28
CA ARG A 304 22.25 -23.44 15.34
C ARG A 304 21.57 -22.90 14.07
N THR A 305 20.76 -21.85 14.22
CA THR A 305 20.00 -21.27 13.11
C THR A 305 20.60 -19.96 12.58
N LEU A 306 21.69 -19.46 13.16
CA LEU A 306 22.24 -18.15 12.85
C LEU A 306 22.70 -18.04 11.39
N ILE A 307 23.56 -18.96 10.94
CA ILE A 307 24.08 -18.93 9.55
C ILE A 307 22.96 -19.13 8.52
N PRO A 308 22.05 -20.13 8.67
CA PRO A 308 20.90 -20.26 7.78
C PRO A 308 20.01 -19.01 7.74
N THR A 309 19.84 -18.33 8.89
CA THR A 309 19.09 -17.07 8.94
C THR A 309 19.78 -15.99 8.13
N LEU A 310 21.10 -15.83 8.24
CA LEU A 310 21.86 -14.84 7.47
C LEU A 310 21.83 -15.15 5.96
N GLU A 311 21.88 -16.42 5.57
CA GLU A 311 21.73 -16.89 4.18
C GLU A 311 20.36 -16.57 3.61
N HIS A 312 19.31 -16.88 4.34
CA HIS A 312 17.96 -16.52 3.93
C HIS A 312 17.82 -15.00 3.75
N MET A 313 18.39 -14.22 4.67
CA MET A 313 18.38 -12.76 4.61
C MET A 313 19.09 -12.19 3.39
N GLU A 314 20.24 -12.78 2.99
CA GLU A 314 21.00 -12.42 1.79
C GLU A 314 20.26 -12.85 0.51
N SER A 315 19.70 -14.06 0.51
CA SER A 315 18.90 -14.60 -0.60
C SER A 315 17.69 -13.71 -0.90
N LEU A 316 16.98 -13.23 0.12
CA LEU A 316 15.86 -12.29 -0.06
C LEU A 316 16.26 -11.01 -0.80
N VAL A 317 17.42 -10.44 -0.47
CA VAL A 317 17.94 -9.23 -1.15
C VAL A 317 18.32 -9.56 -2.60
N THR A 318 19.07 -10.65 -2.80
CA THR A 318 19.52 -11.10 -4.13
C THR A 318 18.35 -11.39 -5.07
N ASN A 319 17.37 -12.16 -4.60
CA ASN A 319 16.19 -12.50 -5.37
C ASN A 319 15.37 -11.25 -5.72
N THR A 320 15.21 -10.32 -4.77
CA THR A 320 14.50 -9.06 -5.04
C THR A 320 15.20 -8.24 -6.13
N MET A 321 16.53 -8.11 -6.07
CA MET A 321 17.26 -7.41 -7.14
C MET A 321 17.06 -8.08 -8.50
N ASN A 322 17.04 -9.42 -8.53
CA ASN A 322 16.78 -10.18 -9.76
C ASN A 322 15.36 -10.00 -10.29
N TYR A 323 14.34 -10.03 -9.43
CA TYR A 323 12.94 -9.83 -9.83
C TYR A 323 12.73 -8.43 -10.41
N PHE A 324 13.35 -7.41 -9.82
CA PHE A 324 13.17 -6.02 -10.23
C PHE A 324 14.19 -5.54 -11.28
N LYS A 325 15.03 -6.43 -11.83
CA LYS A 325 16.11 -6.07 -12.76
C LYS A 325 15.64 -5.32 -14.02
N SER A 326 14.43 -5.62 -14.50
CA SER A 326 13.82 -5.01 -15.69
C SER A 326 13.10 -3.69 -15.39
N THR A 327 12.95 -3.32 -14.11
CA THR A 327 12.33 -2.05 -13.72
C THR A 327 13.32 -0.90 -13.78
N ARG A 328 12.81 0.33 -13.92
CA ARG A 328 13.61 1.53 -13.67
C ARG A 328 13.92 1.62 -12.18
N HIS A 329 15.06 1.08 -11.76
CA HIS A 329 15.43 1.02 -10.34
C HIS A 329 16.78 1.64 -10.02
N THR A 330 16.94 2.02 -8.75
CA THR A 330 18.24 2.35 -8.14
C THR A 330 18.37 1.56 -6.83
N VAL A 331 19.60 1.14 -6.52
CA VAL A 331 19.90 0.40 -5.28
C VAL A 331 20.58 1.35 -4.30
N VAL A 332 20.03 1.42 -3.08
CA VAL A 332 20.56 2.23 -1.99
C VAL A 332 20.85 1.31 -0.82
N TYR A 333 22.07 1.36 -0.29
CA TYR A 333 22.41 0.66 0.93
C TYR A 333 22.48 1.63 2.11
N TYR A 334 21.96 1.17 3.24
CA TYR A 334 21.97 1.91 4.50
C TYR A 334 23.37 2.38 4.89
N GLU A 335 24.37 1.53 4.71
CA GLU A 335 25.75 1.82 5.05
C GLU A 335 26.31 3.01 4.25
N ASP A 336 26.00 3.07 2.96
CA ASP A 336 26.42 4.18 2.08
C ASP A 336 25.73 5.48 2.49
N LEU A 337 24.45 5.40 2.88
CA LEU A 337 23.69 6.55 3.39
C LEU A 337 24.27 7.09 4.69
N VAL A 338 24.77 6.23 5.58
CA VAL A 338 25.37 6.72 6.83
C VAL A 338 26.76 7.30 6.58
N GLN A 339 27.56 6.71 5.69
CA GLN A 339 28.88 7.22 5.37
C GLN A 339 28.84 8.54 4.61
N ASN A 340 27.95 8.67 3.61
CA ASN A 340 27.87 9.86 2.78
C ASN A 340 26.42 10.20 2.41
N GLN A 341 25.65 10.60 3.42
CA GLN A 341 24.22 10.92 3.28
C GLN A 341 23.96 11.95 2.18
N THR A 342 24.75 13.05 2.16
CA THR A 342 24.52 14.16 1.23
C THR A 342 24.65 13.68 -0.22
N GLN A 343 25.76 13.03 -0.57
CA GLN A 343 26.00 12.58 -1.94
C GLN A 343 24.96 11.53 -2.36
N LYS A 344 24.70 10.53 -1.51
CA LYS A 344 23.76 9.46 -1.84
C LYS A 344 22.33 9.95 -2.00
N MET A 345 21.91 10.94 -1.21
CA MET A 345 20.60 11.56 -1.41
C MET A 345 20.55 12.41 -2.68
N MET A 346 21.64 13.05 -3.10
CA MET A 346 21.69 13.80 -4.36
C MET A 346 21.51 12.88 -5.57
N GLU A 347 22.17 11.70 -5.57
CA GLU A 347 21.97 10.65 -6.59
C GLU A 347 20.50 10.18 -6.63
N VAL A 348 19.85 10.01 -5.48
CA VAL A 348 18.42 9.66 -5.41
C VAL A 348 17.52 10.77 -5.93
N LEU A 349 17.81 12.03 -5.63
CA LEU A 349 17.04 13.18 -6.13
C LEU A 349 17.14 13.29 -7.65
N GLU A 350 18.34 13.11 -8.20
CA GLU A 350 18.57 13.06 -9.64
C GLU A 350 17.81 11.89 -10.29
N PHE A 351 17.88 10.70 -9.70
CA PHE A 351 17.11 9.54 -10.16
C PHE A 351 15.60 9.81 -10.15
N LEU A 352 15.08 10.52 -9.16
CA LEU A 352 13.66 10.92 -9.08
C LEU A 352 13.31 12.15 -9.95
N ARG A 353 14.29 12.76 -10.63
CA ARG A 353 14.14 14.02 -11.37
C ARG A 353 13.59 15.15 -10.51
N ALA A 354 13.98 15.15 -9.24
CA ALA A 354 13.60 16.17 -8.28
C ALA A 354 14.71 17.24 -8.16
N PRO A 355 14.37 18.49 -7.81
CA PRO A 355 15.36 19.53 -7.56
C PRO A 355 16.41 19.09 -6.55
N GLN A 356 17.67 19.30 -6.87
CA GLN A 356 18.75 18.96 -5.96
C GLN A 356 18.78 19.92 -4.77
N ARG A 357 18.86 19.37 -3.55
CA ARG A 357 19.02 20.13 -2.31
C ARG A 357 19.49 19.23 -1.18
N ARG A 358 20.08 19.84 -0.16
CA ARG A 358 20.38 19.14 1.09
C ARG A 358 19.09 18.71 1.79
N LEU A 359 19.06 17.44 2.21
CA LEU A 359 17.96 16.85 2.97
C LEU A 359 18.39 16.58 4.41
N ILE A 360 17.49 16.85 5.36
CA ILE A 360 17.71 16.64 6.79
C ILE A 360 16.57 15.83 7.41
N SER A 361 16.85 15.10 8.49
CA SER A 361 15.87 14.30 9.21
C SER A 361 16.14 14.35 10.71
N GLY A 362 15.07 14.46 11.51
CA GLY A 362 15.15 14.38 12.97
C GLY A 362 15.16 12.95 13.52
N HIS A 363 15.24 11.92 12.67
CA HIS A 363 15.27 10.53 13.14
C HIS A 363 16.57 10.22 13.86
N VAL A 364 16.46 9.55 15.01
CA VAL A 364 17.60 9.12 15.83
C VAL A 364 17.89 7.64 15.57
N LYS A 365 19.17 7.30 15.35
CA LYS A 365 19.62 5.90 15.26
C LYS A 365 19.55 5.26 16.64
N ILE A 366 18.87 4.11 16.75
CA ILE A 366 18.71 3.38 18.01
C ILE A 366 20.00 2.64 18.40
N HIS A 367 20.52 1.80 17.51
CA HIS A 367 21.65 0.92 17.81
C HIS A 367 22.98 1.59 17.42
N THR A 368 23.55 2.35 18.34
CA THR A 368 24.83 3.08 18.14
C THR A 368 26.05 2.38 18.75
N ARG A 369 25.83 1.42 19.66
CA ARG A 369 26.90 0.68 20.35
C ARG A 369 27.56 -0.40 19.46
N PRO A 370 28.76 -0.88 19.78
CA PRO A 370 29.33 -2.07 19.14
C PRO A 370 28.45 -3.31 19.30
N LEU A 371 28.45 -4.23 18.32
CA LEU A 371 27.66 -5.47 18.38
C LEU A 371 27.94 -6.31 19.64
N ALA A 372 29.18 -6.32 20.11
CA ALA A 372 29.59 -6.99 21.34
C ALA A 372 28.76 -6.53 22.56
N GLN A 373 28.33 -5.27 22.59
CA GLN A 373 27.53 -4.70 23.65
C GLN A 373 26.02 -4.80 23.39
N GLN A 374 25.60 -5.42 22.29
CA GLN A 374 24.20 -5.56 21.87
C GLN A 374 23.73 -7.01 21.82
N ILE A 375 24.63 -7.98 21.95
CA ILE A 375 24.30 -9.41 21.89
C ILE A 375 24.74 -10.06 23.20
N SER A 376 23.84 -10.75 23.89
CA SER A 376 24.15 -11.34 25.20
C SER A 376 25.12 -12.52 25.12
N ASN A 377 25.09 -13.31 24.05
CA ASN A 377 25.99 -14.44 23.82
C ASN A 377 27.04 -14.14 22.71
N TRP A 378 27.65 -12.96 22.74
CA TRP A 378 28.56 -12.46 21.70
C TRP A 378 29.69 -13.43 21.33
N ASN A 379 30.38 -14.02 22.31
CA ASN A 379 31.51 -14.93 22.05
C ASN A 379 31.09 -16.15 21.21
N ALA A 380 29.91 -16.71 21.47
CA ALA A 380 29.37 -17.83 20.70
C ALA A 380 29.00 -17.40 19.27
N VAL A 381 28.45 -16.19 19.12
CA VAL A 381 28.12 -15.60 17.81
C VAL A 381 29.38 -15.37 16.98
N VAL A 382 30.43 -14.78 17.56
CA VAL A 382 31.71 -14.58 16.89
C VAL A 382 32.30 -15.91 16.43
N LYS A 383 32.32 -16.93 17.30
CA LYS A 383 32.85 -18.26 16.95
C LYS A 383 32.11 -18.88 15.76
N ALA A 384 30.80 -18.71 15.68
CA ALA A 384 29.98 -19.22 14.58
C ALA A 384 30.16 -18.40 13.28
N VAL A 385 30.08 -17.08 13.37
CA VAL A 385 30.11 -16.17 12.21
C VAL A 385 31.50 -16.08 11.59
N LYS A 386 32.57 -16.09 12.40
CA LYS A 386 33.97 -16.01 11.93
C LYS A 386 34.37 -17.17 11.01
N ARG A 387 33.69 -18.33 11.14
CA ARG A 387 33.89 -19.53 10.32
C ARG A 387 33.03 -19.56 9.04
N SER A 388 32.28 -18.50 8.77
CA SER A 388 31.36 -18.41 7.62
C SER A 388 31.75 -17.27 6.69
N LYS A 389 31.10 -17.21 5.51
CA LYS A 389 31.23 -16.07 4.58
C LYS A 389 30.78 -14.72 5.18
N TYR A 390 30.08 -14.74 6.30
CA TYR A 390 29.60 -13.55 7.02
C TYR A 390 30.59 -12.98 8.03
N ARG A 391 31.86 -13.43 8.03
CA ARG A 391 32.91 -12.92 8.93
C ARG A 391 32.99 -11.38 8.99
N ARG A 392 32.65 -10.69 7.90
CA ARG A 392 32.66 -9.22 7.85
C ARG A 392 31.59 -8.56 8.74
N PHE A 393 30.50 -9.28 9.06
CA PHE A 393 29.40 -8.71 9.86
C PHE A 393 29.75 -8.48 11.32
N ILE A 394 30.83 -9.07 11.82
CA ILE A 394 31.33 -8.89 13.19
C ILE A 394 32.43 -7.83 13.29
N ALA A 395 32.74 -7.10 12.21
CA ALA A 395 33.69 -6.00 12.25
C ALA A 395 33.22 -4.89 13.21
N ASP A 396 34.19 -4.24 13.86
CA ASP A 396 33.94 -3.21 14.88
C ASP A 396 33.36 -1.94 14.27
N ASN A 397 33.81 -1.57 13.06
CA ASN A 397 33.23 -0.44 12.34
C ASN A 397 31.88 -0.83 11.72
N ASP A 398 30.84 -0.07 12.08
CA ASP A 398 29.46 -0.27 11.66
C ASP A 398 29.26 -0.26 10.13
N TYR A 399 30.23 0.29 9.37
CA TYR A 399 30.07 0.62 7.95
C TYR A 399 31.22 0.18 7.03
N GLU A 400 32.30 -0.42 7.53
CA GLU A 400 33.33 -1.04 6.68
C GLU A 400 32.83 -2.42 6.22
N MET A 401 32.11 -2.52 5.10
CA MET A 401 31.61 -3.80 4.57
C MET A 401 31.56 -3.91 3.07
#